data_AF-A0A0C2C703-F1
#
_entry.id   AF-A0A0C2C703-F1
#
_cell.length_a   1.000
_cell.length_b   1.000
_cell.length_c   1.000
_cell.angle_alpha   90.00
_cell.angle_beta   90.00
_cell.angle_gamma   90.00
#
_symmetry.space_group_name_H-M   'P 1'
#
loop_
_entity.id
_entity.type
_entity.pdbx_description
1 polymer ?
#
loop_
_entity_poly.entity_id
_entity_poly.type
_entity_poly.pdbx_seq_one_letter_code
_entity_poly.pdbx_strand_id
1 'polypeptide(L)' 'MMEPHYPLVVISFDGYAKKYLSFKLQPTFERMAKCGVSAEAVYSGFPSLTFPNHYTMATGLHPGNSELGR' A
#
# COMPACT_ATOMS: atom_id res chain seq x y z
N MET A 1 -31.46 -4.92 -10.94
CA MET A 1 -31.10 -4.22 -9.69
C MET A 1 -29.61 -4.39 -9.52
N MET A 2 -28.88 -3.34 -9.18
CA MET A 2 -27.43 -3.39 -8.99
C MET A 2 -27.15 -3.92 -7.58
N GLU A 3 -26.33 -4.97 -7.46
CA GLU A 3 -25.93 -5.55 -6.17
C GLU A 3 -25.30 -4.47 -5.27
N PRO A 4 -25.48 -4.55 -3.94
CA PRO A 4 -24.85 -3.61 -3.02
C PRO A 4 -23.33 -3.69 -3.14
N HIS A 5 -22.71 -2.60 -3.61
CA HIS A 5 -21.27 -2.44 -3.61
C HIS A 5 -20.81 -1.75 -2.33
N TYR A 6 -19.99 -2.45 -1.55
CA TYR A 6 -19.28 -1.84 -0.43
C TYR A 6 -18.21 -0.86 -0.96
N PRO A 7 -18.06 0.33 -0.35
CA PRO A 7 -17.03 1.27 -0.76
C PRO A 7 -15.64 0.71 -0.46
N LEU A 8 -14.70 0.93 -1.38
CA LEU A 8 -13.28 0.65 -1.16
C LEU A 8 -12.61 1.89 -0.56
N VAL A 9 -11.97 1.72 0.60
CA VAL A 9 -11.13 2.75 1.22
C VAL A 9 -9.68 2.31 1.14
N VAL A 10 -8.85 3.13 0.49
CA VAL A 10 -7.39 2.93 0.42
C VAL A 10 -6.73 3.89 1.40
N ILE A 11 -5.98 3.36 2.36
CA ILE A 11 -5.27 4.14 3.37
C ILE A 11 -3.77 3.91 3.18
N SER A 12 -3.02 4.97 2.89
CA SER A 12 -1.57 4.91 2.78
C SER A 12 -0.89 5.50 4.00
N PHE A 13 0.12 4.81 4.51
CA PHE A 13 1.00 5.27 5.58
C PHE A 13 2.40 5.47 5.00
N ASP A 14 2.77 6.72 4.71
CA ASP A 14 4.03 7.00 4.02
C ASP A 14 5.25 6.56 4.84
N GLY A 15 6.23 5.96 4.16
CA GLY A 15 7.44 5.41 4.80
C GLY A 15 7.21 4.23 5.75
N TYR A 16 6.01 3.63 5.82
CA TYR A 16 5.74 2.51 6.72
C TYR A 16 6.34 1.20 6.21
N ALA A 17 7.47 0.79 6.79
CA ALA A 17 8.13 -0.47 6.49
C ALA A 17 7.54 -1.65 7.28
N LYS A 18 7.52 -2.85 6.68
CA LYS A 18 7.03 -4.10 7.33
C LYS A 18 7.62 -4.34 8.72
N LYS A 19 8.90 -3.99 8.93
CA LYS A 19 9.59 -4.16 10.22
C LYS A 19 8.85 -3.49 11.39
N TYR A 20 8.12 -2.40 11.15
CA TYR A 20 7.37 -1.71 12.20
C TYR A 20 6.24 -2.56 12.79
N LEU A 21 5.60 -3.41 11.99
CA LEU A 21 4.58 -4.34 12.49
C LEU A 21 5.18 -5.40 13.43
N SER A 22 6.44 -5.79 13.22
CA SER A 22 7.12 -6.76 14.09
C SER A 22 7.41 -6.25 15.51
N PHE A 23 7.37 -4.92 15.71
CA PHE A 23 7.57 -4.33 17.03
C PHE A 23 6.37 -4.54 17.97
N LYS A 24 5.21 -4.93 17.44
CA LYS A 24 3.98 -5.20 18.21
C LYS A 24 3.55 -4.03 19.11
N LEU A 25 3.61 -2.81 18.55
CA LEU A 25 3.23 -1.56 19.23
C LEU A 25 1.89 -1.00 18.73
N GLN A 26 1.23 -1.68 17.78
CA GLN A 26 0.13 -1.11 16.99
C GLN A 26 -1.05 -2.10 16.98
N PRO A 27 -1.84 -2.18 18.07
CA PRO A 27 -2.84 -3.23 18.25
C PRO A 27 -3.91 -3.24 17.14
N THR A 28 -4.24 -2.07 16.57
CA THR A 28 -5.16 -1.98 15.43
C THR A 28 -4.58 -2.67 14.19
N PHE A 29 -3.32 -2.42 13.85
CA PHE A 29 -2.68 -3.03 12.68
C PHE A 29 -2.43 -4.53 12.89
N GLU A 30 -2.10 -4.94 14.11
CA GLU A 30 -1.99 -6.36 14.48
C GLU A 30 -3.32 -7.09 14.30
N ARG A 31 -4.43 -6.49 14.76
CA ARG A 31 -5.77 -7.04 14.56
C ARG A 31 -6.13 -7.11 13.07
N MET A 32 -5.81 -6.07 12.29
CA MET A 32 -6.04 -6.08 10.83
C MET A 32 -5.24 -7.20 10.14
N ALA A 33 -3.97 -7.41 10.52
CA ALA A 33 -3.15 -8.47 9.96
C ALA A 33 -3.64 -9.88 10.34
N LYS A 34 -4.17 -10.06 11.57
CA LYS A 34 -4.72 -11.34 12.05
C LYS A 34 -6.10 -11.68 11.48
N CYS A 35 -6.97 -10.68 11.32
CA CYS A 35 -8.36 -10.87 10.88
C CYS A 35 -8.56 -10.64 9.37
N GLY A 36 -7.60 -10.03 8.70
CA GLY A 36 -7.63 -9.72 7.27
C GLY A 36 -6.60 -10.51 6.47
N VAL A 37 -6.19 -9.94 5.33
CA VAL A 37 -5.16 -10.48 4.45
C VAL A 37 -3.89 -9.65 4.60
N SER A 38 -2.74 -10.33 4.67
CA SER A 38 -1.42 -9.69 4.72
C SER A 38 -0.49 -10.31 3.68
N ALA A 39 0.45 -9.50 3.19
CA ALA A 39 1.50 -9.95 2.27
C ALA A 39 2.85 -10.07 3.01
N GLU A 40 3.72 -10.96 2.53
CA GLU A 40 5.07 -11.07 3.08
C GLU A 40 5.92 -9.83 2.78
N ALA A 41 5.73 -9.20 1.63
CA ALA A 41 6.41 -7.95 1.29
C ALA A 41 5.57 -7.16 0.28
N VAL A 42 5.77 -5.84 0.28
CA VAL A 42 5.34 -4.95 -0.79
C VAL A 42 6.60 -4.31 -1.34
N TYR A 43 6.89 -4.57 -2.62
CA TYR A 43 8.08 -4.02 -3.27
C TYR A 43 7.76 -2.64 -3.84
N SER A 44 8.52 -1.64 -3.42
CA SER A 44 8.46 -0.31 -4.00
C SER A 44 9.07 -0.29 -5.40
N GLY A 45 8.50 0.52 -6.29
CA GLY A 45 9.15 0.86 -7.55
C GLY A 45 10.36 1.76 -7.31
N PHE A 46 11.36 1.68 -8.19
CA PHE A 46 12.53 2.57 -8.17
C PHE A 46 12.25 3.86 -8.97
N PRO A 47 12.61 5.05 -8.46
CA PRO A 47 13.14 5.31 -7.11
C PRO A 47 12.07 5.18 -6.02
N SER A 48 12.47 4.77 -4.81
CA SER A 48 11.58 4.54 -3.66
C SER A 48 11.10 5.86 -3.00
N LEU A 49 10.50 6.74 -3.80
CA LEU A 49 9.98 8.04 -3.39
C LEU A 49 8.46 7.98 -3.21
N THR A 50 7.93 8.89 -2.39
CA THR A 50 6.49 9.00 -2.07
C THR A 50 5.64 9.08 -3.34
N PHE A 51 5.84 10.10 -4.18
CA PHE A 51 4.97 10.36 -5.33
C PHE A 51 4.96 9.22 -6.37
N PRO A 52 6.12 8.71 -6.85
CA PRO A 52 6.15 7.59 -7.79
C PRO A 52 5.46 6.32 -7.28
N ASN A 53 5.63 5.97 -6.01
CA ASN A 53 4.99 4.77 -5.45
C ASN A 53 3.48 4.93 -5.28
N HIS A 54 3.01 6.08 -4.81
CA HIS A 54 1.58 6.34 -4.67
C HIS A 54 0.87 6.38 -6.04
N TYR A 55 1.51 6.99 -7.04
CA TYR A 55 1.00 7.02 -8.41
C TYR A 55 0.94 5.60 -9.01
N THR A 56 1.97 4.78 -8.79
CA THR A 56 2.01 3.37 -9.22
C THR A 56 0.86 2.58 -8.61
N MET A 57 0.57 2.73 -7.31
CA MET A 57 -0.54 2.03 -6.65
C MET A 57 -1.91 2.45 -7.18
N ALA A 58 -2.09 3.72 -7.54
CA ALA A 58 -3.36 4.24 -8.05
C ALA A 58 -3.61 3.88 -9.53
N THR A 59 -2.55 3.72 -10.33
CA THR A 59 -2.64 3.58 -11.80
C THR A 59 -2.23 2.21 -12.33
N GLY A 60 -1.45 1.44 -11.56
CA GLY A 60 -0.81 0.21 -12.03
C GLY A 60 0.38 0.43 -12.96
N LEU A 61 0.80 1.67 -13.23
CA LEU A 61 1.93 1.99 -14.11
C LEU A 61 3.26 2.01 -13.35
N HIS A 62 4.26 1.30 -13.87
CA HIS A 62 5.62 1.32 -13.30
C HIS A 62 6.23 2.74 -13.38
N PRO A 63 7.00 3.20 -12.36
CA PRO A 63 7.56 4.56 -12.36
C PRO A 63 8.31 4.94 -13.63
N GLY A 64 9.17 4.06 -14.17
CA GLY A 64 9.90 4.29 -15.41
C GLY A 64 9.06 4.35 -16.69
N ASN A 65 7.80 3.90 -16.64
CA ASN A 65 6.84 3.97 -17.75
C ASN A 65 5.80 5.09 -17.55
N SER A 66 5.86 5.79 -16.42
CA SER A 66 5.04 6.96 -16.12
C SER A 66 5.80 8.23 -16.46
N GLU A 67 5.12 9.37 -16.57
CA GLU A 67 5.76 10.68 -16.83
C GLU A 67 6.75 11.11 -15.74
N LEU A 68 6.81 10.36 -14.63
CA LEU A 68 7.76 10.54 -13.52
C LEU A 68 9.14 9.96 -13.77
N GLY A 69 9.30 9.17 -14.84
CA GLY A 69 10.59 8.64 -15.28
C GLY A 69 11.34 9.55 -16.26
N ARG A 70 10.77 10.70 -16.62
CA ARG A 70 11.43 11.74 -17.45
C ARG A 70 12.14 12.78 -16.58
#